data_AF-A0A6J2XGG9-F1
#
_entry.id   AF-A0A6J2XGG9-F1
#
_cell.length_a   1.000
_cell.length_b   1.000
_cell.length_c   1.000
_cell.angle_alpha   90.00
_cell.angle_beta   90.00
_cell.angle_gamma   90.00
#
_symmetry.space_group_name_H-M   'P 1'
#
loop_
_entity.id
_entity.type
_entity.pdbx_description
1 polymer ?
#
loop_
_entity_poly.entity_id
_entity_poly.type
_entity_poly.pdbx_seq_one_letter_code
_entity_poly.pdbx_strand_id
1 'polypeptide(L)'
;MDKPVETQSNEDELDIQFKEILCEIRKHIPFINSNAYLFQCRIWLEKLSGPDMDKVLRNLYLIELCNQIENNKLCPPFNEAPPAGNLKSFSRISMKMPNKSILPQIQSRSNLSRSAKALISAQQKKANKRYAPKDIQGNIEKYLERERDHSKGISDIFVPIDTIKPIKSTIKPKSTQLPMRSQSQTNKFSCGEPIHSSHSNIKCETSANDKTECISREIAIDGADDSWSDITDQDEEIDDNTIKCEIDKDKECPKVVEERSTKPAETSEQRTIVSQTEEDNIIFSYNLKDMNFISEDWKKTIAALQLRLSEMTHQNDYLNSIIQKMEIKIDETNAQHQAEISNLEYEHSNKIETLKNNFHEQIRNKSKINDELINKKDEEIFRLTDIIQKRCQQISNEISSLQNHLTSCECDKKLGLLKKCVSKMDKTFKRSEREYLRQIEKLKEDLNSKEISLQIQLNAQKTELLKQTNVNLEEEFNKKLNALEIKYIKMLEEHEQEMMEKKKHDEEEIVILKQLLTRHGISYDNIDV
;
A
#
# COMPACT_ATOMS: atom_id res chain seq x y z
N MET A 1 9.59 -19.67 26.84
CA MET A 1 10.58 -18.90 26.07
C MET A 1 9.79 -17.98 25.16
N ASP A 2 9.61 -16.74 25.58
CA ASP A 2 8.78 -15.76 24.87
C ASP A 2 9.56 -15.22 23.66
N LYS A 3 9.01 -15.42 22.46
CA LYS A 3 9.53 -14.79 21.24
C LYS A 3 9.21 -13.29 21.32
N PRO A 4 10.18 -12.39 21.09
CA PRO A 4 9.89 -10.97 20.96
C PRO A 4 9.04 -10.75 19.70
N VAL A 5 7.79 -10.35 19.91
CA VAL A 5 6.80 -10.06 18.87
C VAL A 5 6.93 -8.58 18.47
N GLU A 6 7.07 -8.35 17.17
CA GLU A 6 6.75 -7.13 16.40
C GLU A 6 7.38 -5.79 16.83
N THR A 7 8.59 -5.52 16.32
CA THR A 7 9.10 -4.13 16.16
C THR A 7 9.22 -3.67 14.69
N GLN A 8 9.15 -4.58 13.72
CA GLN A 8 9.36 -4.26 12.30
C GLN A 8 8.29 -3.32 11.71
N SER A 9 7.02 -3.44 12.12
CA SER A 9 5.93 -2.59 11.64
C SER A 9 6.16 -1.08 11.86
N ASN A 10 6.79 -0.70 12.98
CA ASN A 10 6.97 0.71 13.32
C ASN A 10 8.13 1.35 12.57
N GLU A 11 9.12 0.55 12.14
CA GLU A 11 10.28 1.04 11.41
C GLU A 11 9.92 1.46 9.98
N ASP A 12 9.07 0.68 9.31
CA ASP A 12 8.60 0.98 7.96
C ASP A 12 7.74 2.25 7.93
N GLU A 13 6.90 2.45 8.95
CA GLU A 13 6.07 3.65 9.07
C GLU A 13 6.92 4.93 9.22
N LEU A 14 8.00 4.88 9.99
CA LEU A 14 8.92 6.01 10.16
C LEU A 14 9.70 6.35 8.87
N ASP A 15 9.97 5.36 8.03
CA ASP A 15 10.61 5.57 6.72
C ASP A 15 9.64 6.11 5.67
N ILE A 16 8.35 5.76 5.76
CA ILE A 16 7.29 6.38 4.96
C ILE A 16 7.18 7.87 5.34
N GLN A 17 7.07 8.17 6.64
CA GLN A 17 7.02 9.57 7.13
C GLN A 17 8.24 10.37 6.69
N PHE A 18 9.44 9.78 6.73
CA PHE A 18 10.66 10.41 6.22
C PHE A 18 10.52 10.82 4.75
N LYS A 19 10.04 9.93 3.87
CA LYS A 19 9.84 10.21 2.44
C LYS A 19 8.79 11.29 2.21
N GLU A 20 7.72 11.29 3.00
CA GLU A 20 6.67 12.31 2.92
C GLU A 20 7.20 13.69 3.30
N ILE A 21 7.97 13.81 4.39
CA ILE A 21 8.55 15.08 4.83
C ILE A 21 9.56 15.61 3.78
N LEU A 22 10.39 14.74 3.19
CA LEU A 22 11.31 15.13 2.12
C LEU A 22 10.56 15.65 0.88
N CYS A 23 9.41 15.04 0.54
CA CYS A 23 8.56 15.52 -0.55
C CYS A 23 8.02 16.93 -0.27
N GLU A 24 7.66 17.25 0.98
CA GLU A 24 7.23 18.60 1.34
C GLU A 24 8.39 19.61 1.30
N ILE A 25 9.54 19.28 1.91
CA ILE A 25 10.73 20.15 1.86
C ILE A 25 11.11 20.49 0.42
N ARG A 26 11.09 19.50 -0.48
CA ARG A 26 11.44 19.69 -1.90
C ARG A 26 10.60 20.76 -2.59
N LYS A 27 9.31 20.90 -2.24
CA LYS A 27 8.43 21.92 -2.82
C LYS A 27 8.85 23.33 -2.41
N HIS A 28 9.47 23.48 -1.24
CA HIS A 28 9.84 24.79 -0.71
C HIS A 28 11.27 25.23 -1.09
N ILE A 29 12.16 24.31 -1.47
CA ILE A 29 13.56 24.63 -1.86
C ILE A 29 13.67 25.72 -2.93
N PRO A 30 12.88 25.72 -4.03
CA PRO A 30 12.99 26.76 -5.07
C PRO A 30 12.68 28.18 -4.60
N PHE A 31 12.04 28.35 -3.44
CA PHE A 31 11.65 29.64 -2.89
C PHE A 31 12.70 30.21 -1.91
N ILE A 32 13.79 29.50 -1.65
CA ILE A 32 14.89 29.97 -0.81
C ILE A 32 15.79 30.91 -1.61
N ASN A 33 15.71 32.22 -1.34
CA ASN A 33 16.49 33.23 -2.07
C ASN A 33 17.96 33.34 -1.63
N SER A 34 18.31 32.77 -0.47
CA SER A 34 19.66 32.86 0.10
C SER A 34 20.47 31.60 -0.24
N ASN A 35 21.53 31.76 -1.05
CA ASN A 35 22.44 30.66 -1.38
C ASN A 35 23.09 30.03 -0.14
N ALA A 36 23.40 30.83 0.89
CA ALA A 36 23.93 30.33 2.15
C ALA A 36 22.91 29.42 2.88
N TYR A 37 21.63 29.77 2.83
CA TYR A 37 20.56 28.96 3.43
C TYR A 37 20.34 27.67 2.66
N LEU A 38 20.36 27.73 1.32
CA LEU A 38 20.25 26.54 0.48
C LEU A 38 21.40 25.57 0.74
N PHE A 39 22.64 26.09 0.82
CA PHE A 39 23.81 25.30 1.17
C PHE A 39 23.66 24.65 2.55
N GLN A 40 23.19 25.39 3.55
CA GLN A 40 23.00 24.85 4.90
C GLN A 40 21.90 23.79 4.97
N CYS A 41 20.78 23.98 4.26
CA CYS A 41 19.73 22.97 4.10
C CYS A 41 20.28 21.69 3.47
N ARG A 42 21.13 21.80 2.44
CA ARG A 42 21.76 20.64 1.78
C ARG A 42 22.59 19.82 2.76
N ILE A 43 23.47 20.46 3.55
CA ILE A 43 24.31 19.77 4.53
C ILE A 43 23.45 19.07 5.60
N TRP A 44 22.40 19.72 6.09
CA TRP A 44 21.49 19.10 7.06
C TRP A 44 20.72 17.92 6.49
N LEU A 45 20.20 18.03 5.26
CA LEU A 45 19.50 16.93 4.58
C LEU A 45 20.42 15.73 4.35
N GLU A 46 21.67 15.97 3.97
CA GLU A 46 22.68 14.92 3.82
C GLU A 46 22.95 14.21 5.16
N LYS A 47 23.17 14.98 6.24
CA LYS A 47 23.36 14.42 7.58
C LYS A 47 22.16 13.62 8.08
N LEU A 48 20.95 14.12 7.84
CA LEU A 48 19.70 13.46 8.26
C LEU A 48 19.35 12.24 7.40
N SER A 49 19.92 12.11 6.20
CA SER A 49 19.73 10.94 5.33
C SER A 49 20.67 9.77 5.66
N GLY A 50 21.57 9.93 6.63
CA GLY A 50 22.49 8.88 7.05
C GLY A 50 21.76 7.65 7.65
N PRO A 51 22.23 6.42 7.38
CA PRO A 51 21.57 5.19 7.84
C PRO A 51 21.67 4.98 9.36
N ASP A 52 22.70 5.55 10.00
CA ASP A 52 22.99 5.36 11.43
C ASP A 52 22.18 6.29 12.35
N MET A 53 21.25 7.07 11.79
CA MET A 53 20.46 8.05 12.52
C MET A 53 19.20 7.42 13.12
N ASP A 54 18.91 7.76 14.38
CA ASP A 54 17.63 7.43 15.02
C ASP A 54 16.46 7.98 14.17
N LYS A 55 15.61 7.10 13.66
CA LYS A 55 14.54 7.44 12.69
C LYS A 55 13.54 8.44 13.28
N VAL A 56 13.23 8.36 14.58
CA VAL A 56 12.29 9.27 15.24
C VAL A 56 12.92 10.66 15.36
N LEU A 57 14.16 10.74 15.83
CA LEU A 57 14.89 11.99 15.97
C LEU A 57 15.12 12.65 14.60
N ARG A 58 15.49 11.86 13.59
CA ARG A 58 15.61 12.31 12.19
C ARG A 58 14.34 13.00 11.72
N ASN A 59 13.19 12.35 11.88
CA ASN A 59 11.91 12.88 11.41
C ASN A 59 11.54 14.17 12.16
N LEU A 60 11.84 14.29 13.45
CA LEU A 60 11.66 15.53 14.22
C LEU A 60 12.50 16.69 13.68
N TYR A 61 13.78 16.45 13.36
CA TYR A 61 14.64 17.46 12.74
C TYR A 61 14.14 17.88 11.36
N LEU A 62 13.67 16.93 10.54
CA LEU A 62 13.15 17.23 9.20
C LEU A 62 11.86 18.05 9.23
N ILE A 63 10.95 17.75 10.17
CA ILE A 63 9.72 18.55 10.34
C ILE A 63 10.07 19.99 10.72
N GLU A 64 11.00 20.17 11.66
CA GLU A 64 11.39 21.51 12.08
C GLU A 64 12.14 22.26 10.96
N LEU A 65 13.00 21.57 10.22
CA LEU A 65 13.66 22.15 9.04
C LEU A 65 12.63 22.58 7.98
N CYS A 66 11.61 21.74 7.72
CA CYS A 66 10.53 22.06 6.80
C CYS A 66 9.78 23.33 7.22
N ASN A 67 9.42 23.44 8.50
CA ASN A 67 8.77 24.63 9.05
C ASN A 67 9.63 25.89 8.88
N GLN A 68 10.94 25.81 9.11
CA GLN A 68 11.84 26.96 8.98
C GLN A 68 12.06 27.38 7.53
N ILE A 69 12.11 26.42 6.60
CA ILE A 69 12.17 26.68 5.16
C ILE A 69 10.88 27.36 4.68
N GLU A 70 9.71 26.86 5.10
CA GLU A 70 8.41 27.46 4.75
C GLU A 70 8.32 28.93 5.20
N ASN A 71 8.86 29.24 6.38
CA ASN A 71 8.91 30.60 6.92
C ASN A 71 10.08 31.45 6.38
N ASN A 72 10.89 30.91 5.45
CA ASN A 72 12.08 31.53 4.87
C ASN A 72 13.06 32.10 5.92
N LYS A 73 13.18 31.42 7.07
CA LYS A 73 14.01 31.84 8.20
C LYS A 73 14.63 30.64 8.92
N LEU A 74 15.87 30.31 8.55
CA LEU A 74 16.68 29.32 9.26
C LEU A 74 17.18 29.89 10.59
N CYS A 75 16.77 29.25 11.68
CA CYS A 75 17.20 29.54 13.04
C CYS A 75 18.11 28.39 13.54
N PRO A 76 18.85 28.60 14.65
CA PRO A 76 19.56 27.50 15.30
C PRO A 76 18.64 26.30 15.58
N PRO A 77 19.07 25.06 15.30
CA PRO A 77 20.44 24.68 14.92
C PRO A 77 20.73 24.72 13.40
N PHE A 78 19.74 25.03 12.55
CA PHE A 78 19.87 24.90 11.09
C PHE A 78 20.55 26.08 10.40
N ASN A 79 20.94 27.12 11.13
CA ASN A 79 21.78 28.21 10.62
C ASN A 79 23.29 27.90 10.72
N GLU A 80 23.66 26.76 11.29
CA GLU A 80 25.03 26.29 11.46
C GLU A 80 25.18 24.87 10.91
N ALA A 81 26.40 24.43 10.64
CA ALA A 81 26.68 23.05 10.23
C ALA A 81 26.24 22.06 11.33
N PRO A 82 25.66 20.90 10.97
CA PRO A 82 25.30 19.89 11.94
C PRO A 82 26.54 19.43 12.72
N PRO A 83 26.43 19.17 14.03
CA PRO A 83 27.56 18.73 14.84
C PRO A 83 28.08 17.37 14.35
N ALA A 84 29.40 17.18 14.43
CA ALA A 84 30.00 15.87 14.18
C ALA A 84 29.52 14.86 15.23
N GLY A 85 29.17 13.65 14.78
CA GLY A 85 28.63 12.57 15.63
C GLY A 85 27.10 12.52 15.66
N ASN A 86 26.54 11.98 16.75
CA ASN A 86 25.10 11.77 16.92
C ASN A 86 24.40 13.09 17.26
N LEU A 87 23.24 13.33 16.64
CA LEU A 87 22.43 14.51 16.95
C LEU A 87 21.92 14.42 18.39
N LYS A 88 21.96 15.55 19.10
CA LYS A 88 21.40 15.64 20.45
C LYS A 88 19.88 15.67 20.33
N SER A 89 19.17 15.00 21.24
CA SER A 89 17.72 15.18 21.36
C SER A 89 17.41 16.66 21.54
N PHE A 90 16.39 17.18 20.84
CA PHE A 90 15.87 18.51 21.13
C PHE A 90 15.44 18.57 22.60
N SER A 91 16.29 19.12 23.47
CA SER A 91 15.83 19.67 24.74
C SER A 91 14.67 20.58 24.37
N ARG A 92 13.48 20.41 24.95
CA ARG A 92 12.29 21.22 24.66
C ARG A 92 12.61 22.71 24.83
N ILE A 93 13.24 23.33 23.84
CA ILE A 93 13.46 24.75 23.73
C ILE A 93 12.10 25.28 23.32
N SER A 94 11.21 25.46 24.30
CA SER A 94 9.93 26.21 24.25
C SER A 94 9.41 26.56 22.85
N MET A 95 9.22 25.57 21.97
CA MET A 95 8.61 25.80 20.67
C MET A 95 7.13 25.86 20.94
N LYS A 96 6.58 27.07 20.97
CA LYS A 96 5.14 27.27 20.79
C LYS A 96 4.85 26.78 19.38
N MET A 97 4.63 25.48 19.23
CA MET A 97 4.10 24.89 18.01
C MET A 97 2.85 25.71 17.67
N PRO A 98 2.79 26.39 16.51
CA PRO A 98 1.52 26.92 16.07
C PRO A 98 0.56 25.73 16.00
N ASN A 99 -0.56 25.79 16.72
CA ASN A 99 -1.61 24.77 16.80
C ASN A 99 -2.36 24.55 15.46
N LYS A 100 -1.66 24.67 14.34
CA LYS A 100 -2.11 24.18 13.05
C LYS A 100 -1.50 22.80 12.89
N SER A 101 -2.32 21.79 13.12
CA SER A 101 -2.05 20.40 12.77
C SER A 101 -1.60 20.30 11.30
N ILE A 102 -0.30 20.20 11.06
CA ILE A 102 0.30 19.94 9.72
C ILE A 102 0.38 18.42 9.46
N LEU A 103 -0.31 17.58 10.25
CA LEU A 103 -0.82 16.32 9.72
C LEU A 103 -2.24 16.56 9.20
N PRO A 104 -2.50 16.58 7.89
CA PRO A 104 -3.82 16.29 7.40
C PRO A 104 -4.12 14.84 7.77
N GLN A 105 -5.00 14.68 8.74
CA GLN A 105 -5.73 13.46 9.00
C GLN A 105 -6.18 12.85 7.66
N ILE A 106 -5.57 11.74 7.25
CA ILE A 106 -5.89 10.98 6.02
C ILE A 106 -7.26 10.27 6.13
N GLN A 107 -8.05 10.57 7.15
CA GLN A 107 -9.43 10.11 7.25
C GLN A 107 -10.39 11.20 6.73
N SER A 108 -11.00 10.91 5.57
CA SER A 108 -12.28 11.47 5.11
C SER A 108 -12.29 12.87 4.47
N ARG A 109 -11.68 13.02 3.28
CA ARG A 109 -12.05 14.13 2.36
C ARG A 109 -13.22 13.73 1.45
N SER A 110 -14.45 13.89 1.94
CA SER A 110 -15.69 13.81 1.15
C SER A 110 -16.49 15.12 1.10
N ASN A 111 -15.89 16.27 1.40
CA ASN A 111 -16.58 17.57 1.34
C ASN A 111 -15.92 18.55 0.37
N LEU A 112 -16.04 18.25 -0.93
CA LEU A 112 -15.87 19.26 -1.98
C LEU A 112 -17.05 20.24 -1.89
N SER A 113 -16.76 21.49 -1.53
CA SER A 113 -17.72 22.60 -1.42
C SER A 113 -18.71 22.62 -2.59
N ARG A 114 -20.01 22.77 -2.27
CA ARG A 114 -21.11 22.91 -3.26
C ARG A 114 -20.81 23.97 -4.34
N SER A 115 -19.99 24.98 -4.01
CA SER A 115 -19.56 26.02 -4.95
C SER A 115 -18.63 25.48 -6.06
N ALA A 116 -17.68 24.59 -5.72
CA ALA A 116 -16.76 24.00 -6.69
C ALA A 116 -17.47 23.00 -7.62
N LYS A 117 -18.42 22.22 -7.09
CA LYS A 117 -19.26 21.31 -7.91
C LYS A 117 -20.15 22.08 -8.89
N ALA A 118 -20.70 23.23 -8.48
CA ALA A 118 -21.49 24.08 -9.36
C ALA A 118 -20.64 24.70 -10.48
N LEU A 119 -19.40 25.10 -10.18
CA LEU A 119 -18.51 25.70 -11.17
C LEU A 119 -18.03 24.69 -12.23
N ILE A 120 -17.70 23.46 -11.79
CA ILE A 120 -17.29 22.37 -12.69
C ILE A 120 -18.46 21.91 -13.57
N SER A 121 -19.68 21.80 -13.01
CA SER A 121 -20.88 21.48 -13.79
C SER A 121 -21.23 22.59 -14.81
N ALA A 122 -21.03 23.86 -14.45
CA ALA A 122 -21.25 24.98 -15.35
C ALA A 122 -20.21 25.06 -16.48
N GLN A 123 -18.95 24.69 -16.22
CA GLN A 123 -17.91 24.61 -17.24
C GLN A 123 -18.12 23.42 -18.19
N GLN A 124 -18.52 22.25 -17.68
CA GLN A 124 -18.84 21.08 -18.50
C GLN A 124 -20.05 21.31 -19.42
N LYS A 125 -21.09 22.02 -18.94
CA LYS A 125 -22.24 22.42 -19.78
C LYS A 125 -21.88 23.40 -20.89
N LYS A 126 -20.84 24.23 -20.73
CA LYS A 126 -20.36 25.14 -21.77
C LYS A 126 -19.46 24.45 -22.80
N ALA A 127 -18.68 23.45 -22.39
CA ALA A 127 -17.83 22.66 -23.29
C ALA A 127 -18.66 21.74 -24.22
N ASN A 128 -19.69 21.08 -23.69
CA ASN A 128 -20.56 20.20 -24.49
C ASN A 128 -21.43 20.92 -25.53
N LYS A 129 -21.55 22.25 -25.47
CA LYS A 129 -22.35 23.04 -26.42
C LYS A 129 -21.57 23.48 -27.67
N ARG A 130 -20.25 23.27 -27.71
CA ARG A 130 -19.39 23.74 -28.83
C ARG A 130 -18.84 22.64 -29.74
N TYR A 131 -18.96 21.37 -29.38
CA TYR A 131 -18.37 20.25 -30.15
C TYR A 131 -19.27 19.01 -30.26
N ALA A 132 -20.59 19.18 -30.41
CA ALA A 132 -21.48 18.08 -30.76
C ALA A 132 -21.79 18.12 -32.27
N PRO A 133 -21.36 17.12 -33.07
CA PRO A 133 -21.85 16.91 -34.42
C PRO A 133 -23.37 16.73 -34.38
N LYS A 134 -24.11 17.49 -35.19
CA LYS A 134 -25.59 17.56 -35.16
C LYS A 134 -26.28 16.21 -35.38
N ASP A 135 -25.55 15.19 -35.83
CA ASP A 135 -26.11 13.90 -36.24
C ASP A 135 -26.16 12.86 -35.11
N ILE A 136 -25.55 13.12 -33.95
CA ILE A 136 -25.54 12.19 -32.78
C ILE A 136 -26.54 12.62 -31.70
N GLN A 137 -26.90 13.90 -31.65
CA GLN A 137 -27.74 14.46 -30.59
C GLN A 137 -29.18 13.92 -30.62
N GLY A 138 -29.73 13.65 -31.82
CA GLY A 138 -31.08 13.11 -31.97
C GLY A 138 -31.26 11.66 -31.49
N ASN A 139 -30.18 10.88 -31.44
CA ASN A 139 -30.24 9.48 -30.99
C ASN A 139 -30.13 9.36 -29.46
N ILE A 140 -29.36 10.24 -28.82
CA ILE A 140 -29.22 10.27 -27.35
C ILE A 140 -30.51 10.79 -26.70
N GLU A 141 -31.14 11.80 -27.29
CA GLU A 141 -32.39 12.36 -26.77
C GLU A 141 -33.55 11.37 -26.87
N LYS A 142 -33.64 10.60 -27.97
CA LYS A 142 -34.58 9.48 -28.11
C LYS A 142 -34.32 8.31 -27.15
N TYR A 143 -33.08 8.10 -26.72
CA TYR A 143 -32.75 7.05 -25.75
C TYR A 143 -33.12 7.47 -24.32
N LEU A 144 -32.87 8.74 -23.96
CA LEU A 144 -33.22 9.31 -22.66
C LEU A 144 -34.73 9.53 -22.47
N GLU A 145 -35.49 9.79 -23.54
CA GLU A 145 -36.97 9.79 -23.47
C GLU A 145 -37.50 8.37 -23.19
N ARG A 146 -36.88 7.35 -23.79
CA ARG A 146 -37.29 5.95 -23.65
C ARG A 146 -37.05 5.41 -22.22
N GLU A 147 -35.97 5.81 -21.55
CA GLU A 147 -35.75 5.49 -20.13
C GLU A 147 -36.70 6.24 -19.18
N ARG A 148 -37.06 7.49 -19.50
CA ARG A 148 -38.01 8.27 -18.68
C ARG A 148 -39.39 7.62 -18.64
N ASP A 149 -39.82 7.01 -19.73
CA ASP A 149 -41.10 6.30 -19.83
C ASP A 149 -41.07 4.93 -19.11
N HIS A 150 -39.90 4.29 -18.97
CA HIS A 150 -39.77 3.03 -18.21
C HIS A 150 -39.72 3.24 -16.69
N SER A 151 -39.20 4.38 -16.20
CA SER A 151 -39.13 4.63 -14.74
C SER A 151 -40.47 5.05 -14.11
N LYS A 152 -41.45 5.48 -14.91
CA LYS A 152 -42.79 5.85 -14.42
C LYS A 152 -43.68 4.65 -14.06
N GLY A 153 -43.27 3.42 -14.35
CA GLY A 153 -44.06 2.22 -14.05
C GLY A 153 -43.77 1.53 -12.71
N ILE A 154 -42.74 1.97 -11.96
CA ILE A 154 -42.24 1.24 -10.77
C ILE A 154 -42.53 1.98 -9.46
N SER A 155 -42.99 3.23 -9.49
CA SER A 155 -43.23 4.04 -8.28
C SER A 155 -44.53 3.74 -7.52
N ASP A 156 -45.43 2.89 -8.03
CA ASP A 156 -46.78 2.72 -7.48
C ASP A 156 -46.95 1.51 -6.52
N ILE A 157 -45.87 0.86 -6.06
CA ILE A 157 -45.97 -0.35 -5.19
C ILE A 157 -45.28 -0.20 -3.82
N PHE A 158 -44.93 1.01 -3.37
CA PHE A 158 -44.37 1.18 -2.01
C PHE A 158 -45.28 1.98 -1.07
N VAL A 159 -45.89 1.25 -0.12
CA VAL A 159 -46.68 1.80 1.00
C VAL A 159 -45.72 2.37 2.06
N PRO A 160 -45.94 3.59 2.59
CA PRO A 160 -45.08 4.17 3.62
C PRO A 160 -45.29 3.53 4.99
N ILE A 161 -44.22 3.01 5.61
CA ILE A 161 -44.19 2.58 7.02
C ILE A 161 -43.66 3.74 7.85
N ASP A 162 -44.57 4.59 8.32
CA ASP A 162 -44.29 5.64 9.32
C ASP A 162 -44.92 5.27 10.65
N THR A 163 -44.34 4.34 11.43
CA THR A 163 -44.63 4.27 12.89
C THR A 163 -43.59 3.47 13.71
N ILE A 164 -42.36 3.96 13.90
CA ILE A 164 -41.55 3.52 15.05
C ILE A 164 -40.87 4.73 15.71
N LYS A 165 -41.31 5.06 16.92
CA LYS A 165 -40.72 6.08 17.80
C LYS A 165 -39.42 5.57 18.42
N PRO A 166 -38.34 6.38 18.50
CA PRO A 166 -37.11 5.97 19.15
C PRO A 166 -37.21 6.07 20.68
N ILE A 167 -36.86 4.99 21.37
CA ILE A 167 -36.70 4.92 22.83
C ILE A 167 -35.36 5.57 23.20
N LYS A 168 -35.39 6.62 24.02
CA LYS A 168 -34.21 7.25 24.62
C LYS A 168 -33.76 6.44 25.84
N SER A 169 -32.58 5.81 25.77
CA SER A 169 -31.89 5.30 26.96
C SER A 169 -30.81 6.28 27.42
N THR A 170 -31.02 6.82 28.62
CA THR A 170 -30.14 7.75 29.31
C THR A 170 -29.09 6.96 30.10
N ILE A 171 -27.81 7.03 29.73
CA ILE A 171 -26.70 6.54 30.57
C ILE A 171 -25.74 7.71 30.81
N LYS A 172 -25.66 8.16 32.07
CA LYS A 172 -24.72 9.18 32.56
C LYS A 172 -23.37 8.50 32.89
N PRO A 173 -22.22 9.05 32.50
CA PRO A 173 -20.94 8.63 33.07
C PRO A 173 -20.65 9.39 34.38
N LYS A 174 -20.28 8.64 35.43
CA LYS A 174 -19.75 9.16 36.70
C LYS A 174 -18.33 9.68 36.49
N SER A 175 -18.13 10.95 36.87
CA SER A 175 -16.83 11.62 36.99
C SER A 175 -16.22 11.29 38.35
N THR A 176 -15.00 10.75 38.35
CA THR A 176 -14.18 10.56 39.55
C THR A 176 -13.10 11.64 39.56
N GLN A 177 -13.27 12.63 40.43
CA GLN A 177 -12.23 13.56 40.87
C GLN A 177 -11.34 12.88 41.92
N LEU A 178 -10.04 13.23 41.95
CA LEU A 178 -9.18 13.31 43.15
C LEU A 178 -7.83 13.98 42.73
N PRO A 179 -7.02 14.54 43.66
CA PRO A 179 -6.85 15.98 43.72
C PRO A 179 -5.42 16.48 43.50
N MET A 180 -5.33 17.79 43.28
CA MET A 180 -4.12 18.60 43.26
C MET A 180 -3.34 18.52 44.58
N ARG A 181 -2.00 18.48 44.46
CA ARG A 181 -1.08 18.90 45.51
C ARG A 181 -0.01 19.81 44.91
N SER A 182 -0.17 21.09 45.17
CA SER A 182 0.81 22.16 44.97
C SER A 182 1.78 22.19 46.15
N GLN A 183 3.09 22.20 45.89
CA GLN A 183 4.07 22.82 46.80
C GLN A 183 5.14 23.56 45.99
N SER A 184 5.08 24.87 46.13
CA SER A 184 6.12 25.86 45.86
C SER A 184 7.34 25.62 46.75
N GLN A 185 8.56 25.76 46.20
CA GLN A 185 9.70 26.26 46.97
C GLN A 185 10.62 27.09 46.07
N THR A 186 10.82 28.31 46.54
CA THR A 186 11.73 29.35 46.09
C THR A 186 13.19 28.94 46.27
N ASN A 187 14.09 29.33 45.37
CA ASN A 187 15.47 29.64 45.73
C ASN A 187 16.07 30.72 44.82
N LYS A 188 16.42 31.85 45.46
CA LYS A 188 17.22 32.96 44.97
C LYS A 188 18.69 32.70 45.34
N PHE A 189 19.62 32.87 44.41
CA PHE A 189 21.04 33.23 44.61
C PHE A 189 21.47 33.89 43.28
N SER A 190 21.71 35.20 43.17
CA SER A 190 22.78 36.06 43.71
C SER A 190 24.15 35.90 43.03
N CYS A 191 24.45 36.90 42.18
CA CYS A 191 25.72 37.57 41.85
C CYS A 191 27.01 36.77 41.57
N GLY A 192 27.62 37.08 40.43
CA GLY A 192 29.03 36.85 40.11
C GLY A 192 29.46 37.66 38.89
N GLU A 193 30.35 38.63 39.13
CA GLU A 193 30.84 39.70 38.27
C GLU A 193 31.98 39.28 37.28
N PRO A 194 32.53 40.20 36.46
CA PRO A 194 33.06 39.93 35.12
C PRO A 194 34.60 39.81 35.07
N ILE A 195 35.14 39.35 33.93
CA ILE A 195 36.56 39.49 33.60
C ILE A 195 36.74 39.96 32.15
N HIS A 196 37.62 40.96 32.04
CA HIS A 196 38.17 41.68 30.91
C HIS A 196 38.86 40.83 29.81
N SER A 197 39.22 41.54 28.72
CA SER A 197 40.44 41.39 27.90
C SER A 197 40.20 40.73 26.53
N SER A 198 40.72 41.16 25.37
CA SER A 198 41.48 42.33 24.89
C SER A 198 41.63 42.20 23.37
N HIS A 199 41.75 43.34 22.68
CA HIS A 199 42.59 43.64 21.49
C HIS A 199 42.75 42.65 20.31
N SER A 200 42.40 43.13 19.11
CA SER A 200 43.33 43.40 17.97
C SER A 200 42.51 43.93 16.76
N ASN A 201 42.46 45.25 16.53
CA ASN A 201 43.25 46.01 15.53
C ASN A 201 43.85 45.20 14.37
N ILE A 202 43.28 45.35 13.15
CA ILE A 202 44.04 45.53 11.91
C ILE A 202 43.40 46.67 11.11
N LYS A 203 44.25 47.60 10.70
CA LYS A 203 44.04 48.86 9.98
C LYS A 203 44.86 48.75 8.68
N CYS A 204 44.29 49.16 7.54
CA CYS A 204 44.99 49.66 6.33
C CYS A 204 43.89 50.32 5.45
N GLU A 205 43.80 51.65 5.32
CA GLU A 205 44.62 52.56 4.48
C GLU A 205 44.55 52.18 2.99
N THR A 206 43.62 52.80 2.24
CA THR A 206 43.79 53.98 1.34
C THR A 206 44.71 53.75 0.14
N SER A 207 44.18 53.89 -1.07
CA SER A 207 44.70 54.88 -2.03
C SER A 207 43.67 55.16 -3.14
N ALA A 208 43.73 56.39 -3.63
CA ALA A 208 42.92 56.97 -4.69
C ALA A 208 43.74 57.12 -5.97
N ASN A 209 43.06 57.61 -7.03
CA ASN A 209 43.50 57.94 -8.40
C ASN A 209 43.29 56.79 -9.40
N ASP A 210 42.74 56.98 -10.60
CA ASP A 210 42.72 58.17 -11.43
C ASP A 210 41.50 58.22 -12.37
N LYS A 211 41.19 59.45 -12.80
CA LYS A 211 40.16 59.81 -13.77
C LYS A 211 40.55 59.33 -15.17
N THR A 212 39.60 58.77 -15.92
CA THR A 212 39.52 58.94 -17.38
C THR A 212 38.06 58.95 -17.82
N GLU A 213 37.69 60.02 -18.52
CA GLU A 213 36.41 60.18 -19.23
C GLU A 213 36.34 59.19 -20.40
N CYS A 214 35.20 58.52 -20.56
CA CYS A 214 34.74 58.08 -21.87
C CYS A 214 33.21 58.06 -21.94
N ILE A 215 32.72 58.88 -22.86
CA ILE A 215 31.36 58.95 -23.38
C ILE A 215 30.98 57.57 -23.95
N SER A 216 29.84 56.98 -23.53
CA SER A 216 28.94 56.18 -24.39
C SER A 216 27.71 55.63 -23.66
N ARG A 217 26.54 56.08 -24.14
CA ARG A 217 25.27 55.35 -24.36
C ARG A 217 24.92 54.19 -23.41
N GLU A 218 23.91 54.43 -22.57
CA GLU A 218 23.03 53.39 -22.04
C GLU A 218 22.29 52.68 -23.19
N ILE A 219 22.66 51.43 -23.43
CA ILE A 219 21.77 50.41 -24.00
C ILE A 219 21.73 49.30 -22.96
N ALA A 220 20.58 49.14 -22.33
CA ALA A 220 20.27 48.00 -21.49
C ALA A 220 20.35 46.71 -22.32
N ILE A 221 21.19 45.77 -21.91
CA ILE A 221 21.16 44.39 -22.37
C ILE A 221 20.87 43.55 -21.13
N ASP A 222 19.58 43.26 -20.93
CA ASP A 222 19.13 42.09 -20.18
C ASP A 222 19.35 40.85 -21.06
N GLY A 223 19.85 39.77 -20.46
CA GLY A 223 19.87 38.44 -21.09
C GLY A 223 21.17 37.66 -20.90
N ALA A 224 21.55 37.40 -19.65
CA ALA A 224 22.44 36.29 -19.34
C ALA A 224 21.58 35.02 -19.23
N ASP A 225 21.47 34.27 -20.32
CA ASP A 225 21.00 32.89 -20.31
C ASP A 225 22.15 32.00 -19.80
N ASP A 226 22.05 31.59 -18.54
CA ASP A 226 22.91 30.57 -17.94
C ASP A 226 22.58 29.20 -18.54
N SER A 227 23.40 28.81 -19.51
CA SER A 227 23.48 27.48 -20.12
C SER A 227 23.92 26.43 -19.09
N TRP A 228 22.96 25.82 -18.40
CA TRP A 228 23.15 24.62 -17.55
C TRP A 228 22.97 23.32 -18.37
N SER A 229 23.83 23.09 -19.35
CA SER A 229 23.88 21.81 -20.06
C SER A 229 25.31 21.51 -20.48
N ASP A 230 26.08 20.94 -19.56
CA ASP A 230 27.14 19.97 -19.84
C ASP A 230 27.89 19.69 -18.54
N ILE A 231 27.77 18.46 -18.06
CA ILE A 231 28.67 17.70 -17.17
C ILE A 231 27.81 16.55 -16.61
N THR A 232 27.84 15.41 -17.29
CA THR A 232 27.97 14.04 -16.73
C THR A 232 27.70 13.02 -17.84
N ASP A 233 28.66 12.88 -18.75
CA ASP A 233 28.96 11.60 -19.40
C ASP A 233 30.49 11.50 -19.36
N GLN A 234 31.01 10.96 -18.25
CA GLN A 234 32.34 10.38 -18.23
C GLN A 234 32.15 8.88 -18.37
N ASP A 235 32.57 8.41 -19.54
CA ASP A 235 32.72 7.00 -19.90
C ASP A 235 33.63 6.31 -18.88
N GLU A 236 33.07 5.41 -18.06
CA GLU A 236 33.84 4.31 -17.48
C GLU A 236 33.76 3.13 -18.46
N GLU A 237 34.81 3.03 -19.27
CA GLU A 237 35.22 1.78 -19.92
C GLU A 237 35.37 0.70 -18.83
N ILE A 238 34.46 -0.27 -18.82
CA ILE A 238 34.66 -1.54 -18.11
C ILE A 238 35.00 -2.60 -19.14
N ASP A 239 36.25 -3.04 -19.04
CA ASP A 239 36.91 -4.07 -19.83
C ASP A 239 36.10 -5.36 -20.01
N ASP A 240 36.00 -5.75 -21.29
CA ASP A 240 35.70 -7.10 -21.75
C ASP A 240 36.79 -8.08 -21.29
N ASN A 241 36.61 -8.69 -20.12
CA ASN A 241 37.34 -9.90 -19.74
C ASN A 241 36.43 -11.13 -19.83
N THR A 242 36.35 -11.66 -21.05
CA THR A 242 36.71 -13.05 -21.39
C THR A 242 36.67 -14.04 -20.21
N ILE A 243 35.49 -14.56 -19.88
CA ILE A 243 35.38 -15.87 -19.24
C ILE A 243 35.16 -16.92 -20.33
N LYS A 244 36.28 -17.50 -20.75
CA LYS A 244 36.34 -18.73 -21.53
C LYS A 244 35.53 -19.82 -20.80
N CYS A 245 34.49 -20.30 -21.47
CA CYS A 245 33.90 -21.60 -21.20
C CYS A 245 34.93 -22.67 -21.59
N GLU A 246 35.65 -23.19 -20.60
CA GLU A 246 36.46 -24.39 -20.78
C GLU A 246 35.62 -25.61 -20.39
N ILE A 247 35.37 -26.40 -21.43
CA ILE A 247 34.65 -27.66 -21.44
C ILE A 247 35.61 -28.71 -20.91
N ASP A 248 35.38 -29.20 -19.69
CA ASP A 248 35.89 -30.50 -19.28
C ASP A 248 34.76 -31.53 -19.34
N LYS A 249 34.90 -32.36 -20.38
CA LYS A 249 34.26 -33.64 -20.58
C LYS A 249 34.81 -34.61 -19.53
N ASP A 250 33.93 -35.48 -19.07
CA ASP A 250 34.17 -36.81 -18.49
C ASP A 250 33.56 -36.94 -17.10
N LYS A 251 32.27 -37.31 -17.08
CA LYS A 251 31.79 -38.35 -16.17
C LYS A 251 30.51 -38.99 -16.71
N GLU A 252 30.71 -40.24 -17.07
CA GLU A 252 29.81 -41.27 -17.56
C GLU A 252 28.40 -41.25 -16.97
N CYS A 253 27.42 -41.40 -17.84
CA CYS A 253 26.11 -41.96 -17.50
C CYS A 253 26.27 -43.41 -17.00
N PRO A 254 25.31 -43.89 -16.20
CA PRO A 254 24.60 -45.05 -16.67
C PRO A 254 23.08 -44.89 -16.70
N LYS A 255 22.57 -45.23 -17.88
CA LYS A 255 21.29 -45.83 -18.26
C LYS A 255 20.30 -46.22 -17.14
N VAL A 256 19.10 -45.63 -17.28
CA VAL A 256 17.77 -46.25 -17.30
C VAL A 256 17.70 -47.74 -16.89
N VAL A 257 17.12 -47.98 -15.70
CA VAL A 257 16.31 -49.14 -15.27
C VAL A 257 15.36 -48.59 -14.20
N GLU A 258 14.08 -48.36 -14.52
CA GLU A 258 12.95 -49.22 -14.12
C GLU A 258 12.52 -49.04 -12.65
N GLU A 259 11.23 -48.70 -12.47
CA GLU A 259 10.41 -48.78 -11.25
C GLU A 259 11.05 -48.53 -9.87
N ARG A 260 10.68 -47.41 -9.20
CA ARG A 260 10.30 -47.40 -7.76
C ARG A 260 9.85 -46.02 -7.25
N SER A 261 8.61 -46.01 -6.75
CA SER A 261 8.17 -45.47 -5.47
C SER A 261 8.81 -44.17 -4.97
N THR A 262 8.03 -43.08 -5.02
CA THR A 262 8.20 -41.87 -4.23
C THR A 262 8.32 -42.21 -2.73
N LYS A 263 9.45 -41.88 -2.12
CA LYS A 263 9.62 -41.72 -0.68
C LYS A 263 9.02 -40.38 -0.25
N PRO A 264 8.03 -40.35 0.66
CA PRO A 264 7.87 -39.23 1.57
C PRO A 264 8.90 -39.36 2.70
N ALA A 265 9.36 -38.22 3.22
CA ALA A 265 10.17 -38.17 4.42
C ALA A 265 9.35 -38.69 5.61
N GLU A 266 9.62 -39.94 6.00
CA GLU A 266 9.16 -40.54 7.25
C GLU A 266 9.83 -39.83 8.43
N THR A 267 9.14 -38.86 9.03
CA THR A 267 9.13 -38.74 10.49
C THR A 267 7.97 -39.57 10.99
N SER A 268 8.05 -40.89 10.80
CA SER A 268 7.33 -41.81 11.65
C SER A 268 8.10 -41.87 12.97
N GLU A 269 7.67 -41.07 13.95
CA GLU A 269 7.73 -41.57 15.32
C GLU A 269 6.80 -42.80 15.34
N GLN A 270 7.38 -43.94 14.99
CA GLN A 270 6.86 -45.23 15.38
C GLN A 270 6.84 -45.19 16.91
N ARG A 271 5.71 -44.76 17.47
CA ARG A 271 5.21 -45.36 18.69
C ARG A 271 5.02 -46.82 18.33
N THR A 272 6.10 -47.58 18.47
CA THR A 272 6.07 -49.01 18.59
C THR A 272 4.99 -49.27 19.62
N ILE A 273 3.82 -49.68 19.14
CA ILE A 273 2.92 -50.52 19.92
C ILE A 273 3.82 -51.71 20.20
N VAL A 274 4.54 -51.62 21.32
CA VAL A 274 5.09 -52.76 22.01
C VAL A 274 3.85 -53.59 22.23
N SER A 275 3.64 -54.55 21.33
CA SER A 275 3.05 -55.82 21.66
C SER A 275 3.78 -56.27 22.92
N GLN A 276 3.27 -55.84 24.07
CA GLN A 276 3.44 -56.49 25.35
C GLN A 276 2.85 -57.88 25.09
N THR A 277 3.66 -58.81 24.56
CA THR A 277 4.32 -59.84 25.37
C THR A 277 3.34 -60.29 26.43
N GLU A 278 2.46 -61.21 26.04
CA GLU A 278 2.21 -62.56 26.58
C GLU A 278 2.65 -62.91 28.03
N GLU A 279 3.09 -61.97 28.87
CA GLU A 279 3.61 -62.20 30.22
C GLU A 279 2.56 -62.01 31.32
N ASP A 280 1.42 -61.37 31.03
CA ASP A 280 0.37 -61.13 32.04
C ASP A 280 -0.76 -62.17 32.04
N ASN A 281 -0.66 -63.23 31.24
CA ASN A 281 -1.59 -64.37 31.31
C ASN A 281 -1.04 -65.53 32.15
N ILE A 282 -0.18 -65.24 33.14
CA ILE A 282 -0.06 -66.09 34.31
C ILE A 282 -1.37 -65.93 35.08
N ILE A 283 -2.39 -66.68 34.63
CA ILE A 283 -3.56 -67.01 35.42
C ILE A 283 -3.00 -67.59 36.71
N PHE A 284 -2.97 -66.76 37.75
CA PHE A 284 -2.80 -67.16 39.13
C PHE A 284 -4.02 -68.02 39.49
N SER A 285 -4.09 -69.24 38.94
CA SER A 285 -4.97 -70.29 39.41
C SER A 285 -4.36 -70.83 40.70
N TYR A 286 -4.27 -69.97 41.71
CA TYR A 286 -4.18 -70.47 43.07
C TYR A 286 -5.51 -71.17 43.33
N ASN A 287 -5.50 -72.48 43.11
CA ASN A 287 -6.50 -73.40 43.62
C ASN A 287 -6.51 -73.23 45.14
N LEU A 288 -7.35 -72.30 45.63
CA LEU A 288 -7.73 -72.12 47.03
C LEU A 288 -8.59 -73.31 47.50
N LYS A 289 -8.22 -74.55 47.11
CA LYS A 289 -9.00 -75.76 47.34
C LYS A 289 -8.96 -76.23 48.80
N ASP A 290 -8.06 -75.70 49.63
CA ASP A 290 -7.97 -76.02 51.06
C ASP A 290 -8.25 -74.82 51.98
N MET A 291 -9.28 -74.00 51.67
CA MET A 291 -9.78 -72.95 52.59
C MET A 291 -10.96 -73.40 53.46
N ASN A 292 -10.98 -74.68 53.85
CA ASN A 292 -11.96 -75.21 54.81
C ASN A 292 -11.77 -74.67 56.25
N PHE A 293 -10.66 -73.99 56.53
CA PHE A 293 -10.36 -73.36 57.83
C PHE A 293 -10.72 -71.87 57.91
N ILE A 294 -11.18 -71.25 56.81
CA ILE A 294 -11.56 -69.84 56.81
C ILE A 294 -13.02 -69.68 57.26
N SER A 295 -13.24 -68.84 58.27
CA SER A 295 -14.58 -68.45 58.75
C SER A 295 -15.47 -67.97 57.60
N GLU A 296 -16.76 -68.30 57.68
CA GLU A 296 -17.77 -67.99 56.65
C GLU A 296 -17.82 -66.49 56.31
N ASP A 297 -17.57 -65.61 57.29
CA ASP A 297 -17.55 -64.16 57.10
C ASP A 297 -16.40 -63.69 56.18
N TRP A 298 -15.25 -64.35 56.26
CA TRP A 298 -14.11 -64.07 55.39
C TRP A 298 -14.39 -64.56 53.96
N LYS A 299 -15.09 -65.68 53.78
CA LYS A 299 -15.52 -66.14 52.44
C LYS A 299 -16.46 -65.14 51.77
N LYS A 300 -17.44 -64.60 52.51
CA LYS A 300 -18.34 -63.54 52.02
C LYS A 300 -17.58 -62.27 51.65
N THR A 301 -16.60 -61.88 52.47
CA THR A 301 -15.77 -60.69 52.21
C THR A 301 -14.92 -60.87 50.95
N ILE A 302 -14.29 -62.04 50.78
CA ILE A 302 -13.51 -62.36 49.58
C ILE A 302 -14.41 -62.35 48.33
N ALA A 303 -15.60 -62.96 48.39
CA ALA A 303 -16.54 -62.97 47.27
C ALA A 303 -17.00 -61.54 46.89
N ALA A 304 -17.28 -60.68 47.88
CA ALA A 304 -17.64 -59.29 47.63
C ALA A 304 -16.50 -58.48 46.99
N LEU A 305 -15.24 -58.70 47.44
CA LEU A 305 -14.07 -58.07 46.84
C LEU A 305 -13.81 -58.57 45.41
N GLN A 306 -14.00 -59.87 45.15
CA GLN A 306 -13.89 -60.44 43.81
C GLN A 306 -14.93 -59.87 42.86
N LEU A 307 -16.19 -59.75 43.30
CA LEU A 307 -17.25 -59.12 42.50
C LEU A 307 -16.91 -57.66 42.18
N ARG A 308 -16.49 -56.88 43.18
CA ARG A 308 -16.09 -55.47 42.98
C ARG A 308 -14.89 -55.33 42.05
N LEU A 309 -13.91 -56.23 42.14
CA LEU A 309 -12.76 -56.26 41.22
C LEU A 309 -13.20 -56.61 39.79
N SER A 310 -14.12 -57.55 39.62
CA SER A 310 -14.69 -57.89 38.31
C SER A 310 -15.48 -56.74 37.68
N GLU A 311 -16.23 -55.97 38.50
CA GLU A 311 -16.94 -54.79 38.04
C GLU A 311 -15.96 -53.68 37.63
N MET A 312 -14.91 -53.45 38.44
CA MET A 312 -13.89 -52.44 38.15
C MET A 312 -13.06 -52.77 36.91
N THR A 313 -12.73 -54.05 36.69
CA THR A 313 -12.04 -54.50 35.46
C THR A 313 -12.93 -54.28 34.23
N HIS A 314 -14.22 -54.63 34.30
CA HIS A 314 -15.16 -54.37 33.21
C HIS A 314 -15.34 -52.86 32.91
N GLN A 315 -15.41 -52.02 33.95
CA GLN A 315 -15.44 -50.56 33.78
C GLN A 315 -14.17 -50.04 33.11
N ASN A 316 -13.00 -50.57 33.48
CA ASN A 316 -11.73 -50.18 32.87
C ASN A 316 -11.68 -50.58 31.39
N ASP A 317 -12.12 -51.79 31.04
CA ASP A 317 -12.21 -52.26 29.65
C ASP A 317 -13.16 -51.37 28.81
N TYR A 318 -14.30 -50.99 29.39
CA TYR A 318 -15.25 -50.08 28.76
C TYR A 318 -14.64 -48.70 28.51
N LEU A 319 -13.96 -48.12 29.51
CA LEU A 319 -13.28 -46.83 29.37
C LEU A 319 -12.16 -46.90 28.33
N ASN A 320 -11.36 -47.96 28.31
CA ASN A 320 -10.33 -48.17 27.30
C ASN A 320 -10.91 -48.26 25.88
N SER A 321 -12.07 -48.92 25.72
CA SER A 321 -12.78 -48.94 24.42
C SER A 321 -13.25 -47.55 23.99
N ILE A 322 -13.71 -46.71 24.92
CA ILE A 322 -14.07 -45.32 24.63
C ILE A 322 -12.85 -44.51 24.22
N ILE A 323 -11.73 -44.64 24.95
CA ILE A 323 -10.47 -43.94 24.65
C ILE A 323 -10.01 -44.28 23.23
N GLN A 324 -9.97 -45.57 22.87
CA GLN A 324 -9.59 -46.00 21.52
C GLN A 324 -10.52 -45.42 20.44
N LYS A 325 -11.84 -45.39 20.68
CA LYS A 325 -12.78 -44.76 19.75
C LYS A 325 -12.53 -43.25 19.59
N MET A 326 -12.19 -42.57 20.67
CA MET A 326 -11.87 -41.14 20.63
C MET A 326 -10.53 -40.88 19.92
N GLU A 327 -9.52 -41.71 20.13
CA GLU A 327 -8.22 -41.63 19.44
C GLU A 327 -8.39 -41.79 17.92
N ILE A 328 -9.13 -42.81 17.47
CA ILE A 328 -9.45 -42.99 16.04
C ILE A 328 -10.15 -41.76 15.47
N LYS A 329 -11.13 -41.21 16.20
CA LYS A 329 -11.86 -40.02 15.74
C LYS A 329 -10.96 -38.78 15.65
N ILE A 330 -10.03 -38.62 16.59
CA ILE A 330 -9.03 -37.54 16.54
C ILE A 330 -8.16 -37.70 15.30
N ASP A 331 -7.66 -38.90 15.04
CA ASP A 331 -6.80 -39.18 13.87
C ASP A 331 -7.55 -38.96 12.55
N GLU A 332 -8.81 -39.39 12.45
CA GLU A 332 -9.68 -39.14 11.28
C GLU A 332 -9.88 -37.64 11.04
N THR A 333 -10.18 -36.87 12.09
CA THR A 333 -10.35 -35.40 11.96
C THR A 333 -9.04 -34.70 11.59
N ASN A 334 -7.91 -35.15 12.14
CA ASN A 334 -6.60 -34.61 11.79
C ASN A 334 -6.23 -34.91 10.35
N ALA A 335 -6.48 -36.13 9.87
CA ALA A 335 -6.25 -36.51 8.48
C ALA A 335 -7.13 -35.68 7.52
N GLN A 336 -8.39 -35.44 7.89
CA GLN A 336 -9.30 -34.59 7.12
C GLN A 336 -8.80 -33.13 7.05
N HIS A 337 -8.42 -32.53 8.18
CA HIS A 337 -7.87 -31.18 8.20
C HIS A 337 -6.57 -31.08 7.41
N GLN A 338 -5.69 -32.09 7.49
CA GLN A 338 -4.44 -32.11 6.74
C GLN A 338 -4.68 -32.16 5.23
N ALA A 339 -5.68 -32.93 4.79
CA ALA A 339 -6.09 -32.97 3.39
C ALA A 339 -6.67 -31.62 2.92
N GLU A 340 -7.48 -30.96 3.75
CA GLU A 340 -8.03 -29.63 3.46
C GLU A 340 -6.94 -28.56 3.35
N ILE A 341 -5.98 -28.56 4.28
CA ILE A 341 -4.81 -27.67 4.23
C ILE A 341 -4.03 -27.89 2.93
N SER A 342 -3.73 -29.14 2.58
CA SER A 342 -2.99 -29.48 1.35
C SER A 342 -3.72 -29.02 0.08
N ASN A 343 -5.06 -29.13 0.06
CA ASN A 343 -5.87 -28.68 -1.06
C ASN A 343 -5.87 -27.15 -1.18
N LEU A 344 -6.00 -26.43 -0.06
CA LEU A 344 -5.92 -24.96 -0.04
C LEU A 344 -4.55 -24.46 -0.47
N GLU A 345 -3.46 -25.08 0.00
CA GLU A 345 -2.09 -24.75 -0.42
C GLU A 345 -1.92 -24.92 -1.93
N TYR A 346 -2.43 -26.01 -2.49
CA TYR A 346 -2.40 -26.26 -3.93
C TYR A 346 -3.20 -25.21 -4.72
N GLU A 347 -4.42 -24.88 -4.28
CA GLU A 347 -5.22 -23.82 -4.91
C GLU A 347 -4.54 -22.46 -4.88
N HIS A 348 -3.97 -22.07 -3.73
CA HIS A 348 -3.28 -20.81 -3.58
C HIS A 348 -2.03 -20.76 -4.46
N SER A 349 -1.26 -21.84 -4.50
CA SER A 349 -0.09 -21.97 -5.39
C SER A 349 -0.48 -21.79 -6.86
N ASN A 350 -1.54 -22.45 -7.32
CA ASN A 350 -2.05 -22.30 -8.68
C ASN A 350 -2.54 -20.87 -8.99
N LYS A 351 -3.22 -20.21 -8.05
CA LYS A 351 -3.66 -18.82 -8.21
C LYS A 351 -2.46 -17.87 -8.33
N ILE A 352 -1.42 -18.07 -7.51
CA ILE A 352 -0.18 -17.28 -7.56
C ILE A 352 0.51 -17.48 -8.92
N GLU A 353 0.65 -18.72 -9.38
CA GLU A 353 1.30 -19.02 -10.66
C GLU A 353 0.52 -18.45 -11.85
N THR A 354 -0.81 -18.51 -11.82
CA THR A 354 -1.68 -17.90 -12.85
C THR A 354 -1.51 -16.38 -12.90
N LEU A 355 -1.51 -15.71 -11.74
CA LEU A 355 -1.29 -14.26 -11.65
C LEU A 355 0.10 -13.87 -12.14
N LYS A 356 1.13 -14.63 -11.76
CA LYS A 356 2.52 -14.42 -12.19
C LYS A 356 2.65 -14.51 -13.71
N ASN A 357 2.05 -15.53 -14.33
CA ASN A 357 2.06 -15.70 -15.78
C ASN A 357 1.32 -14.55 -16.50
N ASN A 358 0.19 -14.10 -15.95
CA ASN A 358 -0.55 -12.95 -16.50
C ASN A 358 0.31 -11.66 -16.47
N PHE A 359 0.97 -11.35 -15.36
CA PHE A 359 1.83 -10.16 -15.28
C PHE A 359 3.05 -10.26 -16.20
N HIS A 360 3.66 -11.44 -16.33
CA HIS A 360 4.75 -11.64 -17.30
C HIS A 360 4.28 -11.40 -18.74
N GLU A 361 3.08 -11.85 -19.11
CA GLU A 361 2.50 -11.59 -20.43
C GLU A 361 2.21 -10.09 -20.65
N GLN A 362 1.68 -9.39 -19.63
CA GLN A 362 1.48 -7.94 -19.71
C GLN A 362 2.79 -7.17 -19.89
N ILE A 363 3.85 -7.56 -19.17
CA ILE A 363 5.19 -6.95 -19.29
C ILE A 363 5.72 -7.17 -20.71
N ARG A 364 5.62 -8.41 -21.23
CA ARG A 364 6.05 -8.76 -22.59
C ARG A 364 5.31 -7.94 -23.64
N ASN A 365 3.98 -7.80 -23.51
CA ASN A 365 3.17 -7.02 -24.45
C ASN A 365 3.53 -5.53 -24.41
N LYS A 366 3.73 -4.95 -23.22
CA LYS A 366 4.18 -3.55 -23.10
C LYS A 366 5.57 -3.33 -23.68
N SER A 367 6.50 -4.26 -23.46
CA SER A 367 7.83 -4.21 -24.06
C SER A 367 7.73 -4.20 -25.59
N LYS A 368 6.96 -5.12 -26.16
CA LYS A 368 6.77 -5.19 -27.62
C LYS A 368 6.20 -3.89 -28.21
N ILE A 369 5.19 -3.29 -27.56
CA ILE A 369 4.62 -2.00 -28.00
C ILE A 369 5.67 -0.89 -27.94
N ASN A 370 6.51 -0.88 -26.89
CA ASN A 370 7.57 0.10 -26.76
C ASN A 370 8.64 -0.07 -27.85
N ASP A 371 9.05 -1.30 -28.13
CA ASP A 371 10.01 -1.62 -29.20
C ASP A 371 9.47 -1.20 -30.58
N GLU A 372 8.18 -1.44 -30.85
CA GLU A 372 7.50 -0.94 -32.07
C GLU A 372 7.47 0.59 -32.15
N LEU A 373 7.33 1.29 -31.02
CA LEU A 373 7.35 2.75 -30.97
C LEU A 373 8.76 3.30 -31.20
N ILE A 374 9.78 2.68 -30.59
CA ILE A 374 11.19 3.02 -30.79
C ILE A 374 11.55 2.88 -32.26
N ASN A 375 11.23 1.73 -32.88
CA ASN A 375 11.50 1.50 -34.30
C ASN A 375 10.87 2.57 -35.21
N LYS A 376 9.62 3.00 -34.93
CA LYS A 376 8.98 4.10 -35.69
C LYS A 376 9.67 5.44 -35.50
N LYS A 377 10.24 5.69 -34.31
CA LYS A 377 10.99 6.92 -34.04
C LYS A 377 12.34 6.90 -34.74
N ASP A 378 13.02 5.76 -34.75
CA ASP A 378 14.27 5.59 -35.49
C ASP A 378 14.06 5.76 -36.99
N GLU A 379 13.00 5.19 -37.56
CA GLU A 379 12.61 5.41 -38.97
C GLU A 379 12.40 6.89 -39.29
N GLU A 380 11.73 7.64 -38.41
CA GLU A 380 11.52 9.08 -38.60
C GLU A 380 12.83 9.87 -38.46
N ILE A 381 13.70 9.49 -37.53
CA ILE A 381 15.04 10.07 -37.38
C ILE A 381 15.85 9.86 -38.66
N PHE A 382 15.83 8.66 -39.24
CA PHE A 382 16.48 8.39 -40.53
C PHE A 382 15.90 9.26 -41.65
N ARG A 383 14.57 9.38 -41.73
CA ARG A 383 13.90 10.22 -42.73
C ARG A 383 14.30 11.70 -42.60
N LEU A 384 14.31 12.23 -41.38
CA LEU A 384 14.69 13.62 -41.12
C LEU A 384 16.18 13.85 -41.42
N THR A 385 17.04 12.89 -41.09
CA THR A 385 18.48 12.95 -41.41
C THR A 385 18.73 13.06 -42.91
N ASP A 386 18.03 12.27 -43.74
CA ASP A 386 18.14 12.34 -45.21
C ASP A 386 17.66 13.71 -45.75
N ILE A 387 16.57 14.26 -45.21
CA ILE A 387 16.07 15.58 -45.60
C ILE A 387 17.07 16.68 -45.26
N ILE A 388 17.64 16.65 -44.05
CA ILE A 388 18.65 17.61 -43.59
C ILE A 388 19.89 17.53 -44.48
N GLN A 389 20.39 16.31 -44.75
CA GLN A 389 21.55 16.09 -45.61
C GLN A 389 21.33 16.66 -47.02
N LYS A 390 20.15 16.43 -47.62
CA LYS A 390 19.78 17.00 -48.93
C LYS A 390 19.77 18.52 -48.90
N ARG A 391 19.30 19.16 -47.82
CA ARG A 391 19.31 20.63 -47.70
C ARG A 391 20.70 21.19 -47.49
N CYS A 392 21.53 20.56 -46.66
CA CYS A 392 22.93 20.95 -46.52
C CYS A 392 23.67 20.90 -47.86
N GLN A 393 23.43 19.85 -48.66
CA GLN A 393 24.03 19.73 -49.98
C GLN A 393 23.57 20.83 -50.96
N GLN A 394 22.27 21.16 -50.96
CA GLN A 394 21.76 22.25 -51.79
C GLN A 394 22.33 23.62 -51.41
N ILE A 395 22.39 23.93 -50.11
CA ILE A 395 22.98 25.17 -49.61
C ILE A 395 24.47 25.24 -49.98
N SER A 396 25.20 24.14 -49.84
CA SER A 396 26.61 24.06 -50.24
C SER A 396 26.79 24.39 -51.73
N ASN A 397 25.97 23.81 -52.61
CA ASN A 397 25.99 24.10 -54.04
C ASN A 397 25.64 25.57 -54.36
N GLU A 398 24.67 26.16 -53.67
CA GLU A 398 24.29 27.57 -53.82
C GLU A 398 25.43 28.51 -53.40
N ILE A 399 26.10 28.21 -52.28
CA ILE A 399 27.27 28.96 -51.80
C ILE A 399 28.39 28.92 -52.84
N SER A 400 28.70 27.76 -53.41
CA SER A 400 29.71 27.65 -54.47
C SER A 400 29.35 28.45 -55.72
N SER A 401 28.08 28.46 -56.13
CA SER A 401 27.60 29.28 -57.24
C SER A 401 27.74 30.78 -56.96
N LEU A 402 27.37 31.22 -55.75
CA LEU A 402 27.52 32.62 -55.33
C LEU A 402 28.99 33.05 -55.29
N GLN A 403 29.89 32.19 -54.79
CA GLN A 403 31.34 32.44 -54.81
C GLN A 403 31.86 32.67 -56.23
N ASN A 404 31.44 31.83 -57.19
CA ASN A 404 31.80 31.97 -58.61
C ASN A 404 31.25 33.25 -59.25
N HIS A 405 30.06 33.69 -58.85
CA HIS A 405 29.53 34.98 -59.33
C HIS A 405 30.27 36.17 -58.71
N LEU A 406 30.63 36.08 -57.42
CA LEU A 406 31.28 37.16 -56.70
C LEU A 406 32.66 37.50 -57.27
N THR A 407 33.38 36.52 -57.83
CA THR A 407 34.68 36.73 -58.48
C THR A 407 34.60 37.46 -59.83
N SER A 408 33.40 37.67 -60.42
CA SER A 408 33.26 38.08 -61.83
C SER A 408 32.77 39.52 -62.15
N CYS A 409 32.48 40.40 -61.18
CA CYS A 409 31.74 41.66 -61.49
C CYS A 409 32.25 42.93 -60.77
N GLU A 410 32.01 44.12 -61.34
CA GLU A 410 32.43 45.45 -60.81
C GLU A 410 31.60 45.91 -59.58
N CYS A 411 32.26 46.55 -58.61
CA CYS A 411 31.84 46.67 -57.20
C CYS A 411 30.52 47.43 -56.91
N ASP A 412 30.13 48.42 -57.69
CA ASP A 412 29.00 49.29 -57.31
C ASP A 412 27.63 48.69 -57.64
N LYS A 413 27.51 47.93 -58.74
CA LYS A 413 26.31 47.14 -59.04
C LYS A 413 26.14 45.99 -58.05
N LYS A 414 27.24 45.44 -57.53
CA LYS A 414 27.24 44.39 -56.49
C LYS A 414 26.61 44.86 -55.19
N LEU A 415 26.91 46.08 -54.72
CA LEU A 415 26.35 46.60 -53.47
C LEU A 415 24.81 46.74 -53.55
N GLY A 416 24.29 47.21 -54.68
CA GLY A 416 22.85 47.33 -54.92
C GLY A 416 22.14 45.98 -54.98
N LEU A 417 22.74 44.99 -55.63
CA LEU A 417 22.23 43.61 -55.65
C LEU A 417 22.27 42.96 -54.26
N LEU A 418 23.37 43.13 -53.52
CA LEU A 418 23.53 42.58 -52.18
C LEU A 418 22.47 43.15 -51.21
N LYS A 419 22.23 44.47 -51.22
CA LYS A 419 21.15 45.09 -50.43
C LYS A 419 19.77 44.51 -50.77
N LYS A 420 19.48 44.28 -52.06
CA LYS A 420 18.22 43.64 -52.49
C LYS A 420 18.13 42.18 -52.03
N CYS A 421 19.23 41.42 -52.10
CA CYS A 421 19.29 40.04 -51.62
C CYS A 421 19.08 39.96 -50.10
N VAL A 422 19.76 40.81 -49.32
CA VAL A 422 19.58 40.89 -47.86
C VAL A 422 18.13 41.26 -47.51
N SER A 423 17.52 42.24 -48.19
CA SER A 423 16.09 42.57 -47.99
C SER A 423 15.14 41.43 -48.34
N LYS A 424 15.45 40.63 -49.38
CA LYS A 424 14.65 39.45 -49.72
C LYS A 424 14.81 38.36 -48.65
N MET A 425 16.04 38.09 -48.20
CA MET A 425 16.33 37.15 -47.12
C MET A 425 15.60 37.52 -45.82
N ASP A 426 15.63 38.79 -45.43
CA ASP A 426 14.98 39.26 -44.20
C ASP A 426 13.44 39.07 -44.27
N LYS A 427 12.84 39.30 -45.45
CA LYS A 427 11.41 39.02 -45.68
C LYS A 427 11.08 37.54 -45.63
N THR A 428 11.92 36.67 -46.21
CA THR A 428 11.72 35.22 -46.12
C THR A 428 11.90 34.71 -44.70
N PHE A 429 12.89 35.23 -43.96
CA PHE A 429 13.17 34.88 -42.57
C PHE A 429 11.99 35.25 -41.66
N LYS A 430 11.48 36.49 -41.75
CA LYS A 430 10.27 36.93 -41.02
C LYS A 430 9.01 36.16 -41.40
N ARG A 431 8.97 35.55 -42.59
CA ARG A 431 7.86 34.68 -43.00
C ARG A 431 7.99 33.29 -42.37
N SER A 432 9.19 32.69 -42.39
CA SER A 432 9.45 31.41 -41.74
C SER A 432 9.31 31.47 -40.23
N GLU A 433 9.81 32.55 -39.59
CA GLU A 433 9.69 32.78 -38.14
C GLU A 433 8.22 32.78 -37.70
N ARG A 434 7.36 33.55 -38.38
CA ARG A 434 5.91 33.55 -38.11
C ARG A 434 5.26 32.19 -38.31
N GLU A 435 5.73 31.40 -39.26
CA GLU A 435 5.21 30.05 -39.50
C GLU A 435 5.64 29.07 -38.39
N TYR A 436 6.90 29.12 -37.95
CA TYR A 436 7.37 28.31 -36.83
C TYR A 436 6.68 28.67 -35.52
N LEU A 437 6.42 29.96 -35.26
CA LEU A 437 5.63 30.38 -34.09
C LEU A 437 4.22 29.78 -34.10
N ARG A 438 3.55 29.75 -35.26
CA ARG A 438 2.24 29.08 -35.40
C ARG A 438 2.33 27.58 -35.16
N GLN A 439 3.39 26.92 -35.64
CA GLN A 439 3.60 25.49 -35.40
C GLN A 439 3.83 25.20 -33.92
N ILE A 440 4.61 26.04 -33.23
CA ILE A 440 4.84 25.93 -31.77
C ILE A 440 3.52 26.09 -31.02
N GLU A 441 2.70 27.09 -31.37
CA GLU A 441 1.42 27.32 -30.71
C GLU A 441 0.44 26.16 -30.94
N LYS A 442 0.38 25.62 -32.16
CA LYS A 442 -0.40 24.43 -32.48
C LYS A 442 0.06 23.21 -31.68
N LEU A 443 1.37 22.98 -31.59
CA LEU A 443 1.92 21.86 -30.81
C LEU A 443 1.63 22.00 -29.31
N LYS A 444 1.63 23.22 -28.76
CA LYS A 444 1.20 23.49 -27.38
C LYS A 444 -0.28 23.17 -27.17
N GLU A 445 -1.14 23.54 -28.11
CA GLU A 445 -2.58 23.23 -28.05
C GLU A 445 -2.84 21.71 -28.16
N ASP A 446 -2.13 21.02 -29.05
CA ASP A 446 -2.21 19.56 -29.20
C ASP A 446 -1.71 18.83 -27.94
N LEU A 447 -0.61 19.28 -27.33
CA LEU A 447 -0.10 18.72 -26.07
C LEU A 447 -1.09 18.92 -24.91
N ASN A 448 -1.63 20.13 -24.76
CA ASN A 448 -2.63 20.43 -23.73
C ASN A 448 -3.91 19.59 -23.91
N SER A 449 -4.36 19.41 -25.17
CA SER A 449 -5.51 18.57 -25.48
C SER A 449 -5.28 17.10 -25.14
N LYS A 450 -4.07 16.59 -25.40
CA LYS A 450 -3.65 15.23 -25.01
C LYS A 450 -3.58 15.06 -23.50
N GLU A 451 -3.02 16.04 -22.78
CA GLU A 451 -2.96 16.03 -21.31
C GLU A 451 -4.35 15.97 -20.69
N ILE A 452 -5.28 16.82 -21.17
CA ILE A 452 -6.69 16.79 -20.73
C ILE A 452 -7.33 15.43 -21.05
N SER A 453 -7.08 14.86 -22.22
CA SER A 453 -7.60 13.55 -22.62
C SER A 453 -7.09 12.42 -21.70
N LEU A 454 -5.79 12.39 -21.41
CA LEU A 454 -5.18 11.43 -20.48
C LEU A 454 -5.75 11.59 -19.07
N GLN A 455 -5.94 12.83 -18.60
CA GLN A 455 -6.53 13.09 -17.29
C GLN A 455 -7.98 12.60 -17.21
N ILE A 456 -8.76 12.72 -18.29
CA ILE A 456 -10.12 12.18 -18.38
C ILE A 456 -10.08 10.64 -18.33
N GLN A 457 -9.19 9.99 -19.09
CA GLN A 457 -9.05 8.54 -19.08
C GLN A 457 -8.64 7.99 -17.71
N LEU A 458 -7.67 8.64 -17.06
CA LEU A 458 -7.22 8.26 -15.72
C LEU A 458 -8.36 8.36 -14.70
N ASN A 459 -9.14 9.44 -14.76
CA ASN A 459 -10.31 9.60 -13.89
C ASN A 459 -11.39 8.55 -14.17
N ALA A 460 -11.64 8.21 -15.44
CA ALA A 460 -12.59 7.16 -15.81
C ALA A 460 -12.15 5.79 -15.27
N GLN A 461 -10.87 5.43 -15.42
CA GLN A 461 -10.32 4.19 -14.86
C GLN A 461 -10.41 4.17 -13.34
N LYS A 462 -10.11 5.28 -12.66
CA LYS A 462 -10.23 5.39 -11.21
C LYS A 462 -11.68 5.20 -10.75
N THR A 463 -12.66 5.76 -11.46
CA THR A 463 -14.08 5.58 -11.11
C THR A 463 -14.55 4.15 -11.34
N GLU A 464 -14.08 3.49 -12.39
CA GLU A 464 -14.42 2.08 -12.68
C GLU A 464 -13.83 1.15 -11.62
N LEU A 465 -12.57 1.35 -11.25
CA LEU A 465 -11.91 0.56 -10.21
C LEU A 465 -12.62 0.74 -8.85
N LEU A 466 -12.97 1.97 -8.47
CA LEU A 466 -13.76 2.23 -7.26
C LEU A 466 -15.12 1.54 -7.29
N LYS A 467 -15.80 1.53 -8.45
CA LYS A 467 -17.07 0.83 -8.62
C LYS A 467 -16.90 -0.68 -8.43
N GLN A 468 -15.87 -1.28 -9.02
CA GLN A 468 -15.58 -2.72 -8.86
C GLN A 468 -15.21 -3.08 -7.42
N THR A 469 -14.38 -2.27 -6.75
CA THR A 469 -14.04 -2.50 -5.34
C THR A 469 -15.29 -2.45 -4.45
N ASN A 470 -16.21 -1.51 -4.70
CA ASN A 470 -17.45 -1.42 -3.93
C ASN A 470 -18.38 -2.63 -4.15
N VAL A 471 -18.51 -3.09 -5.40
CA VAL A 471 -19.30 -4.30 -5.71
C VAL A 471 -18.72 -5.52 -5.00
N ASN A 472 -17.40 -5.70 -5.03
CA ASN A 472 -16.75 -6.83 -4.34
C ASN A 472 -16.94 -6.77 -2.82
N LEU A 473 -16.82 -5.57 -2.22
CA LEU A 473 -17.07 -5.38 -0.79
C LEU A 473 -18.53 -5.66 -0.42
N GLU A 474 -19.48 -5.27 -1.26
CA GLU A 474 -20.91 -5.56 -1.09
C GLU A 474 -21.19 -7.06 -1.18
N GLU A 475 -20.58 -7.76 -2.14
CA GLU A 475 -20.66 -9.22 -2.23
C GLU A 475 -20.07 -9.93 -1.01
N GLU A 476 -18.91 -9.51 -0.51
CA GLU A 476 -18.32 -10.07 0.71
C GLU A 476 -19.19 -9.82 1.95
N PHE A 477 -19.77 -8.62 2.04
CA PHE A 477 -20.71 -8.27 3.10
C PHE A 477 -21.94 -9.16 3.05
N ASN A 478 -22.55 -9.32 1.87
CA ASN A 478 -23.72 -10.16 1.67
C ASN A 478 -23.41 -11.64 1.96
N LYS A 479 -22.22 -12.15 1.60
CA LYS A 479 -21.79 -13.50 1.97
C LYS A 479 -21.71 -13.70 3.48
N LYS A 480 -21.12 -12.74 4.21
CA LYS A 480 -21.03 -12.78 5.68
C LYS A 480 -22.40 -12.65 6.34
N LEU A 481 -23.27 -11.80 5.80
CA LEU A 481 -24.64 -11.63 6.28
C LEU A 481 -25.44 -12.93 6.11
N ASN A 482 -25.43 -13.52 4.91
CA ASN A 482 -26.10 -14.80 4.64
C ASN A 482 -25.56 -15.93 5.53
N ALA A 483 -24.25 -15.99 5.78
CA ALA A 483 -23.67 -16.99 6.68
C ALA A 483 -24.16 -16.82 8.13
N LEU A 484 -24.32 -15.59 8.61
CA LEU A 484 -24.89 -15.30 9.93
C LEU A 484 -26.38 -15.63 9.99
N GLU A 485 -27.14 -15.33 8.94
CA GLU A 485 -28.56 -15.70 8.83
C GLU A 485 -28.74 -17.22 8.89
N ILE A 486 -27.96 -17.98 8.12
CA ILE A 486 -27.99 -19.46 8.16
C ILE A 486 -27.66 -19.97 9.56
N LYS A 487 -26.64 -19.41 10.22
CA LYS A 487 -26.27 -19.80 11.60
C LYS A 487 -27.40 -19.51 12.59
N TYR A 488 -28.08 -18.39 12.43
CA TYR A 488 -29.20 -18.01 13.28
C TYR A 488 -30.42 -18.92 13.07
N ILE A 489 -30.75 -19.24 11.82
CA ILE A 489 -31.81 -20.20 11.47
C ILE A 489 -31.51 -21.55 12.13
N LYS A 490 -30.29 -22.07 11.96
CA LYS A 490 -29.89 -23.37 12.53
C LYS A 490 -29.98 -23.39 14.06
N MET A 491 -29.59 -22.30 14.73
CA MET A 491 -29.71 -22.18 16.18
C MET A 491 -31.18 -22.21 16.65
N LEU A 492 -32.08 -21.58 15.89
CA LEU A 492 -33.52 -21.61 16.18
C LEU A 492 -34.10 -23.01 15.97
N GLU A 493 -33.71 -23.71 14.90
CA GLU A 493 -34.11 -25.10 14.62
C GLU A 493 -33.62 -26.04 15.73
N GLU A 494 -32.36 -25.91 16.16
CA GLU A 494 -31.78 -26.70 17.27
C GLU A 494 -32.55 -26.46 18.58
N HIS A 495 -32.87 -25.21 18.91
CA HIS A 495 -33.65 -24.87 20.10
C HIS A 495 -35.09 -25.39 20.03
N GLU A 496 -35.74 -25.33 18.87
CA GLU A 496 -37.07 -25.92 18.66
C GLU A 496 -37.04 -27.44 18.86
N GLN A 497 -36.01 -28.11 18.32
CA GLN A 497 -35.82 -29.54 18.49
C GLN A 497 -35.61 -29.91 19.97
N GLU A 498 -34.77 -29.18 20.72
CA GLU A 498 -34.56 -29.39 22.15
C GLU A 498 -35.87 -29.26 22.95
N MET A 499 -36.69 -28.26 22.63
CA MET A 499 -38.00 -28.07 23.25
C MET A 499 -38.97 -29.21 22.94
N MET A 500 -38.95 -29.74 21.72
CA MET A 500 -39.77 -30.89 21.31
C MET A 500 -39.32 -32.19 21.99
N GLU A 501 -38.01 -32.42 22.12
CA GLU A 501 -37.45 -33.57 22.84
C GLU A 501 -37.78 -33.51 24.33
N LYS A 502 -37.67 -32.32 24.95
CA LYS A 502 -38.04 -32.11 26.35
C LYS A 502 -39.53 -32.37 26.58
N LYS A 503 -40.39 -31.85 25.71
CA LYS A 503 -41.84 -32.10 25.79
C LYS A 503 -42.16 -33.59 25.68
N LYS A 504 -41.48 -34.31 24.77
CA LYS A 504 -41.62 -35.76 24.64
C LYS A 504 -41.19 -36.49 25.91
N HIS A 505 -40.08 -36.07 26.53
CA HIS A 505 -39.61 -36.63 27.79
C HIS A 505 -40.62 -36.40 28.93
N ASP A 506 -41.16 -35.19 29.03
CA ASP A 506 -42.20 -34.85 30.02
C ASP A 506 -43.48 -35.71 29.78
N GLU A 507 -43.87 -35.93 28.52
CA GLU A 507 -44.99 -36.82 28.16
C GLU A 507 -44.73 -38.28 28.57
N GLU A 508 -43.52 -38.80 28.35
CA GLU A 508 -43.09 -40.13 28.78
C GLU A 508 -43.10 -40.26 30.31
N GLU A 509 -42.60 -39.25 31.03
CA GLU A 509 -42.61 -39.21 32.49
C GLU A 509 -44.04 -39.17 33.05
N ILE A 510 -44.92 -38.36 32.45
CA ILE A 510 -46.35 -38.32 32.80
C ILE A 510 -46.99 -39.71 32.62
N VAL A 511 -46.65 -40.44 31.56
CA VAL A 511 -47.14 -41.81 31.34
C VAL A 511 -46.63 -42.76 32.44
N ILE A 512 -45.35 -42.69 32.81
CA ILE A 512 -44.77 -43.50 33.89
C ILE A 512 -45.46 -43.19 35.23
N LEU A 513 -45.66 -41.91 35.55
CA LEU A 513 -46.33 -41.48 36.79
C LEU A 513 -47.79 -41.96 36.83
N LYS A 514 -48.52 -41.89 35.72
CA LYS A 514 -49.88 -42.44 35.62
C LYS A 514 -49.91 -43.95 35.87
N GLN A 515 -48.95 -44.69 35.32
CA GLN A 515 -48.82 -46.14 35.57
C GLN A 515 -48.54 -46.45 37.04
N LEU A 516 -47.67 -45.69 37.71
CA LEU A 516 -47.38 -45.83 39.14
C LEU A 516 -48.61 -45.55 40.01
N LEU A 517 -49.35 -44.47 39.75
CA LEU A 517 -50.59 -44.14 40.47
C LEU A 517 -51.62 -45.27 40.33
N THR A 518 -51.79 -45.79 39.11
CA THR A 518 -52.65 -46.96 38.85
C THR A 518 -52.25 -48.16 39.70
N ARG A 519 -50.95 -48.46 39.75
CA ARG A 519 -50.39 -49.60 40.51
C ARG A 519 -50.66 -49.49 42.01
N HIS A 520 -50.76 -48.27 42.54
CA HIS A 520 -51.06 -48.00 43.95
C HIS A 520 -52.56 -47.84 44.26
N GLY A 521 -53.45 -48.03 43.27
CA GLY A 521 -54.90 -47.92 43.47
C GLY A 521 -55.39 -46.48 43.67
N ILE A 522 -54.59 -45.47 43.29
CA ILE A 522 -54.96 -44.06 43.34
C ILE A 522 -55.58 -43.69 41.98
N SER A 523 -56.90 -43.52 41.96
CA SER A 523 -57.63 -43.12 40.75
C SER A 523 -57.33 -41.66 40.40
N TYR A 524 -56.67 -41.42 39.25
CA TYR A 524 -56.30 -40.08 38.78
C TYR A 524 -57.28 -39.48 37.75
N ASP A 525 -58.29 -40.25 37.30
CA ASP A 525 -59.28 -39.81 36.29
C ASP A 525 -60.25 -38.72 36.78
N ASN A 526 -60.24 -38.37 38.07
CA ASN A 526 -61.11 -37.35 38.67
C ASN A 526 -60.41 -36.01 38.95
N ILE A 527 -59.15 -35.85 38.53
CA ILE A 527 -58.45 -34.56 38.62
C ILE A 527 -58.64 -33.86 37.27
N ASP A 528 -59.79 -33.21 37.11
CA ASP A 528 -59.97 -32.20 36.06
C ASP A 528 -58.96 -31.07 36.34
N VAL A 529 -57.98 -30.91 35.45
CA VAL A 529 -57.02 -29.81 35.44
C VAL A 529 -57.52 -28.71 34.53
#